data_AF-G5CP53-F1
#
_entry.id   AF-G5CP53-F1
#
_cell.length_a   1.000
_cell.length_b   1.000
_cell.length_c   1.000
_cell.angle_alpha   90.00
_cell.angle_beta   90.00
_cell.angle_gamma   90.00
#
_symmetry.space_group_name_H-M   'P 1'
#
loop_
_entity.id
_entity.type
_entity.pdbx_description
1 polymer ?
#
loop_
_entity_poly.entity_id
_entity_poly.type
_entity_poly.pdbx_seq_one_letter_code
_entity_poly.pdbx_strand_id
1 'polypeptide(L)'
;ERAAHEAWASLIGRKPKAAELMHHLVARMGHQNAVVVPQKVLGKIMGCSVDTVQRALKVLEAERWIQIVRIGKGKEAAYVINDRVAWGQARDQLRLSMFSATVIADVEDQDPLSLSTE
;
A
#
# COMPACT_ATOMS: atom_id res chain seq x y z
N GLU A 1 -4.36 -13.85 11.06
CA GLU A 1 -3.10 -14.36 10.49
C GLU A 1 -3.35 -15.35 9.35
N ARG A 2 -3.86 -16.57 9.59
CA ARG A 2 -4.09 -17.58 8.52
C ARG A 2 -4.89 -17.06 7.30
N ALA A 3 -6.03 -16.39 7.51
CA ALA A 3 -6.85 -15.85 6.41
C ALA A 3 -6.11 -14.80 5.55
N ALA A 4 -5.22 -14.01 6.16
CA ALA A 4 -4.42 -13.03 5.45
C ALA A 4 -3.35 -13.70 4.57
N HIS A 5 -2.71 -14.76 5.08
CA HIS A 5 -1.79 -15.59 4.30
C HIS A 5 -2.47 -16.29 3.13
N GLU A 6 -3.69 -16.80 3.32
CA GLU A 6 -4.49 -17.42 2.25
C GLU A 6 -4.88 -16.39 1.18
N ALA A 7 -5.29 -15.18 1.59
CA ALA A 7 -5.56 -14.08 0.66
C ALA A 7 -4.30 -13.69 -0.13
N TRP A 8 -3.12 -13.69 0.50
CA TRP A 8 -1.87 -13.35 -0.17
C TRP A 8 -1.44 -14.46 -1.14
N ALA A 9 -1.59 -15.73 -0.74
CA ALA A 9 -1.36 -16.86 -1.64
C ALA A 9 -2.27 -16.77 -2.89
N SER A 10 -3.55 -16.41 -2.71
CA SER A 10 -4.46 -16.14 -3.83
C SER A 10 -4.00 -14.97 -4.70
N LEU A 11 -3.53 -13.87 -4.09
CA LEU A 11 -2.99 -12.72 -4.82
C LEU A 11 -1.76 -13.10 -5.67
N ILE A 12 -0.84 -13.90 -5.14
CA ILE A 12 0.34 -14.40 -5.86
C ILE A 12 -0.09 -15.13 -7.14
N GLY A 13 -1.06 -16.04 -7.04
CA GLY A 13 -1.55 -16.81 -8.19
C GLY A 13 -2.25 -15.95 -9.24
N ARG A 14 -3.11 -15.01 -8.82
CA ARG A 14 -3.93 -14.20 -9.74
C ARG A 14 -3.20 -12.99 -10.32
N LYS A 15 -2.36 -12.33 -9.50
CA LYS A 15 -1.77 -11.01 -9.76
C LYS A 15 -0.32 -10.97 -9.23
N PRO A 16 0.61 -11.74 -9.83
CA PRO A 16 1.96 -11.92 -9.29
C PRO A 16 2.74 -10.60 -9.12
N LYS A 17 2.59 -9.64 -10.05
CA LYS A 17 3.22 -8.31 -9.92
C LYS A 17 2.66 -7.46 -8.79
N ALA A 18 1.38 -7.60 -8.45
CA ALA A 18 0.81 -6.94 -7.29
C ALA A 18 1.34 -7.55 -5.99
N ALA A 19 1.42 -8.89 -5.93
CA ALA A 19 2.00 -9.59 -4.79
C ALA A 19 3.49 -9.25 -4.57
N GLU A 20 4.28 -9.21 -5.65
CA GLU A 20 5.70 -8.81 -5.61
C GLU A 20 5.86 -7.38 -5.06
N LEU A 21 5.06 -6.44 -5.56
CA LEU A 21 5.06 -5.06 -5.06
C LEU A 21 4.70 -5.01 -3.58
N MET A 22 3.67 -5.77 -3.16
CA MET A 22 3.26 -5.86 -1.76
C MET A 22 4.40 -6.36 -0.86
N HIS A 23 5.13 -7.40 -1.29
CA HIS A 23 6.31 -7.88 -0.57
C HIS A 23 7.38 -6.80 -0.42
N HIS A 24 7.63 -6.00 -1.47
CA HIS A 24 8.59 -4.91 -1.38
C HIS A 24 8.16 -3.77 -0.46
N LEU A 25 6.86 -3.44 -0.43
CA LEU A 25 6.32 -2.44 0.49
C LEU A 25 6.47 -2.94 1.94
N VAL A 26 6.05 -4.18 2.22
CA VAL A 26 6.14 -4.80 3.54
C VAL A 26 7.57 -4.93 4.03
N ALA A 27 8.52 -5.32 3.17
CA ALA A 27 9.93 -5.40 3.52
C ALA A 27 10.57 -4.03 3.87
N ARG A 28 9.89 -2.92 3.53
CA ARG A 28 10.33 -1.54 3.82
C ARG A 28 9.49 -0.90 4.92
N MET A 29 8.49 -1.60 5.44
CA MET A 29 7.81 -1.20 6.66
C MET A 29 8.77 -1.38 7.82
N GLY A 30 9.02 -0.30 8.55
CA GLY A 30 9.68 -0.36 9.85
C GLY A 30 8.65 -0.67 10.94
N HIS A 31 8.68 0.09 12.03
CA HIS A 31 7.61 0.08 13.04
C HIS A 31 6.33 0.79 12.57
N GLN A 32 6.34 1.37 11.37
CA GLN A 32 5.25 2.16 10.80
C GLN A 32 4.55 1.38 9.68
N ASN A 33 3.25 1.62 9.54
CA ASN A 33 2.38 0.96 8.59
C ASN A 33 2.21 1.72 7.26
N ALA A 34 3.20 2.51 6.86
CA ALA A 34 3.19 3.24 5.60
C ALA A 34 4.58 3.39 4.99
N VAL A 35 4.64 3.41 3.66
CA VAL A 35 5.86 3.64 2.88
C VAL A 35 5.62 4.79 1.92
N VAL A 36 6.40 5.86 2.03
CA VAL A 36 6.40 6.97 1.07
C VAL A 36 7.51 6.73 0.05
N VAL A 37 7.15 6.47 -1.21
CA VAL A 37 8.14 6.18 -2.25
C VAL A 37 7.63 6.55 -3.65
N PRO A 38 8.44 7.22 -4.49
CA PRO A 38 8.07 7.49 -5.87
C PRO A 38 7.87 6.20 -6.67
N GLN A 39 6.86 6.15 -7.54
CA GLN A 39 6.59 4.97 -8.39
C GLN A 39 7.76 4.58 -9.30
N LYS A 40 8.60 5.55 -9.71
CA LYS A 40 9.84 5.28 -10.46
C LYS A 40 10.87 4.47 -9.67
N VAL A 41 10.93 4.65 -8.35
CA VAL A 41 11.81 3.90 -7.46
C VAL A 41 11.29 2.48 -7.27
N LEU A 42 9.98 2.32 -7.11
CA LEU A 42 9.34 1.00 -7.09
C LEU A 42 9.62 0.22 -8.39
N GLY A 43 9.57 0.88 -9.55
CA GLY A 43 9.91 0.26 -10.83
C GLY A 43 11.35 -0.25 -10.88
N LYS A 44 12.31 0.54 -10.36
CA LYS A 44 13.72 0.11 -10.24
C LYS A 44 13.87 -1.08 -9.31
N ILE A 45 13.18 -1.08 -8.16
CA ILE A 45 13.21 -2.18 -7.19
C ILE A 45 12.68 -3.48 -7.81
N MET A 46 11.56 -3.39 -8.54
CA MET A 46 10.90 -4.53 -9.19
C MET A 46 11.50 -4.91 -10.55
N GLY A 47 12.51 -4.17 -11.03
CA GLY A 47 13.06 -4.34 -12.38
C GLY A 47 12.02 -4.21 -13.50
N CYS A 48 11.02 -3.34 -13.35
CA CYS A 48 9.92 -3.19 -14.32
C CYS A 48 9.56 -1.73 -14.62
N SER A 49 8.71 -1.52 -15.62
CA SER A 49 8.25 -0.18 -16.01
C SER A 49 7.33 0.46 -14.94
N VAL A 50 7.28 1.79 -14.91
CA VAL A 50 6.37 2.53 -14.02
C VAL A 50 4.91 2.15 -14.28
N ASP A 51 4.53 1.87 -15.53
CA ASP A 51 3.16 1.45 -15.84
C ASP A 51 2.81 0.09 -15.24
N THR A 52 3.80 -0.81 -15.10
CA THR A 52 3.61 -2.09 -14.42
C THR A 52 3.35 -1.87 -12.93
N VAL A 53 4.12 -0.99 -12.30
CA VAL A 53 3.90 -0.57 -10.91
C VAL A 53 2.51 0.03 -10.74
N GLN A 54 2.07 0.90 -11.66
CA GLN A 54 0.74 1.52 -11.57
C GLN A 54 -0.40 0.50 -11.65
N ARG A 55 -0.30 -0.48 -12.55
CA ARG A 55 -1.29 -1.57 -12.64
C ARG A 55 -1.31 -2.40 -11.36
N ALA A 56 -0.14 -2.70 -10.79
CA ALA A 56 -0.03 -3.41 -9.52
C ALA A 56 -0.64 -2.62 -8.36
N LEU A 57 -0.34 -1.31 -8.24
CA LEU A 57 -0.91 -0.43 -7.23
C LEU A 57 -2.45 -0.36 -7.31
N LYS A 58 -3.01 -0.25 -8.51
CA LYS A 58 -4.48 -0.27 -8.73
C LYS A 58 -5.13 -1.56 -8.22
N VAL A 59 -4.47 -2.71 -8.43
CA VAL A 59 -4.95 -4.01 -7.90
C VAL A 59 -4.92 -4.01 -6.38
N LEU A 60 -3.80 -3.58 -5.79
CA LEU A 60 -3.63 -3.56 -4.33
C LEU A 60 -4.64 -2.61 -3.66
N GLU A 61 -4.90 -1.45 -4.26
CA GLU A 61 -5.90 -0.50 -3.78
C GLU A 61 -7.33 -1.04 -3.91
N ALA A 62 -7.70 -1.56 -5.08
CA ALA A 62 -9.04 -2.11 -5.33
C ALA A 62 -9.37 -3.31 -4.42
N GLU A 63 -8.37 -4.15 -4.11
CA GLU A 63 -8.53 -5.29 -3.21
C GLU A 63 -8.23 -4.94 -1.72
N ARG A 64 -8.02 -3.65 -1.40
CA ARG A 64 -7.83 -3.12 -0.03
C ARG A 64 -6.59 -3.65 0.71
N TRP A 65 -5.54 -3.99 -0.03
CA TRP A 65 -4.21 -4.30 0.52
C TRP A 65 -3.48 -3.05 0.98
N ILE A 66 -3.67 -1.96 0.25
CA ILE A 66 -3.09 -0.65 0.53
C ILE A 66 -4.13 0.45 0.37
N GLN A 67 -3.89 1.59 1.02
CA GLN A 67 -4.48 2.87 0.68
C GLN A 67 -3.39 3.76 0.08
N ILE A 68 -3.71 4.45 -1.02
CA ILE A 68 -2.79 5.38 -1.68
C ILE A 68 -3.17 6.79 -1.26
N VAL A 69 -2.28 7.47 -0.53
CA VAL A 69 -2.45 8.88 -0.16
C VAL A 69 -1.56 9.73 -1.04
N ARG A 70 -2.16 10.61 -1.85
CA ARG A 70 -1.41 11.50 -2.74
C ARG A 70 -0.89 12.69 -1.94
N ILE A 71 0.41 12.94 -2.07
CA ILE A 71 1.09 14.05 -1.39
C ILE A 71 1.19 15.28 -2.31
N GLY A 72 0.96 15.11 -3.61
CA GLY A 72 0.85 16.21 -4.57
C GLY A 72 0.27 15.77 -5.91
N LYS A 73 0.14 16.70 -6.87
CA LYS A 73 -0.44 16.49 -8.23
C LYS A 73 0.25 15.44 -9.10
N GLY A 74 1.38 14.88 -8.66
CA GLY A 74 2.20 13.94 -9.42
C GLY A 74 2.05 12.46 -9.04
N LYS A 75 3.15 11.71 -9.15
CA LYS A 75 3.21 10.26 -8.81
C LYS A 75 3.74 10.02 -7.39
N GLU A 76 3.87 11.08 -6.61
CA GLU A 76 4.28 11.09 -5.21
C GLU A 76 3.10 10.65 -4.33
N ALA A 77 3.27 9.52 -3.67
CA ALA A 77 2.24 8.96 -2.80
C ALA A 77 2.86 8.27 -1.58
N ALA A 78 2.11 8.30 -0.47
CA ALA A 78 2.27 7.36 0.63
C ALA A 78 1.39 6.13 0.36
N TYR A 79 1.95 4.95 0.57
CA TYR A 79 1.21 3.69 0.54
C TYR A 79 1.04 3.24 1.98
N VAL A 80 -0.19 3.32 2.49
CA VAL A 80 -0.55 2.81 3.83
C VAL A 80 -0.93 1.35 3.64
N ILE A 81 -0.25 0.45 4.34
CA ILE A 81 -0.51 -0.98 4.23
C ILE A 81 -1.69 -1.32 5.16
N ASN A 82 -2.58 -2.22 4.78
CA ASN A 82 -3.67 -2.60 5.68
C ASN A 82 -3.18 -3.64 6.69
N ASP A 83 -3.02 -3.25 7.97
CA ASP A 83 -2.58 -4.14 9.05
C ASP A 83 -3.49 -5.38 9.21
N ARG A 84 -4.77 -5.29 8.81
CA ARG A 84 -5.69 -6.44 8.85
C ARG A 84 -5.32 -7.54 7.84
N VAL A 85 -4.54 -7.17 6.81
CA VAL A 85 -4.15 -8.04 5.70
C VAL A 85 -2.62 -8.31 5.72
N ALA A 86 -1.82 -7.47 6.36
CA ALA A 86 -0.36 -7.51 6.21
C ALA A 86 0.43 -8.32 7.27
N TRP A 87 -0.08 -8.56 8.49
CA TRP A 87 0.36 -9.58 9.50
C TRP A 87 -0.24 -9.22 10.88
N GLY A 88 -0.43 -10.08 11.89
CA GLY A 88 0.36 -11.24 12.35
C GLY A 88 1.16 -10.93 13.64
N GLN A 89 1.27 -9.67 14.07
CA GLN A 89 1.88 -9.31 15.36
C GLN A 89 1.00 -9.78 16.54
N ALA A 90 1.64 -10.19 17.64
CA ALA A 90 0.97 -10.66 18.85
C ALA A 90 -0.07 -9.64 19.33
N ARG A 91 -1.26 -10.17 19.69
CA ARG A 91 -2.44 -9.42 20.14
C ARG A 91 -2.20 -8.50 21.35
N ASP A 92 -1.01 -8.48 21.94
CA ASP A 92 -0.69 -7.72 23.15
C ASP A 92 -0.41 -6.23 22.89
N GLN A 93 -0.11 -5.83 21.64
CA GLN A 93 -0.05 -4.42 21.24
C GLN A 93 -1.37 -3.87 20.65
N LEU A 94 -2.46 -4.66 20.69
CA LEU A 94 -3.79 -4.27 20.16
C LEU A 94 -4.52 -3.19 20.97
N ARG A 95 -3.95 -2.63 22.03
CA ARG A 95 -4.60 -1.50 22.71
C ARG A 95 -4.42 -0.18 21.95
N LEU A 96 -3.36 -0.03 21.15
CA LEU A 96 -3.19 1.08 20.22
C LEU A 96 -2.23 0.65 19.10
N SER A 97 -2.73 0.35 17.89
CA SER A 97 -1.90 0.58 16.69
C SER A 97 -1.74 2.09 16.58
N MET A 98 -0.71 2.63 17.23
CA MET A 98 -0.47 4.07 17.23
C MET A 98 0.10 4.46 15.87
N PHE A 99 -0.82 4.85 14.99
CA PHE A 99 -0.57 5.61 13.79
C PHE A 99 0.01 6.97 14.17
N SER A 100 1.23 7.27 13.76
CA SER A 100 1.76 8.63 13.83
C SER A 100 2.44 8.98 12.51
N ALA A 101 1.68 9.68 11.68
CA ALA A 101 2.18 10.32 10.47
C ALA A 101 1.38 11.62 10.30
N THR A 102 2.05 12.77 10.40
CA THR A 102 1.45 14.05 10.01
C THR A 102 1.62 14.17 8.50
N VAL A 103 0.57 13.79 7.75
CA VAL A 103 0.52 13.93 6.30
C VAL A 103 -0.38 15.12 5.98
N ILE A 104 0.19 16.16 5.40
CA ILE A 104 -0.55 17.31 4.89
C ILE A 104 -0.69 17.09 3.39
N ALA A 105 -1.93 16.97 2.91
CA ALA A 105 -2.27 16.81 1.51
C ALA A 105 -3.33 17.87 1.14
N ASP A 106 -3.15 18.50 0.00
CA ASP A 106 -4.05 19.55 -0.49
C ASP A 106 -5.25 18.93 -1.22
N VAL A 107 -6.44 19.50 -1.04
CA VAL A 107 -7.69 19.03 -1.69
C VAL A 107 -7.64 19.20 -3.21
N GLU A 108 -6.93 20.21 -3.71
CA GLU A 108 -6.74 20.48 -5.14
C GLU A 108 -5.84 19.43 -5.83
N ASP A 109 -5.15 18.62 -5.04
CA ASP A 109 -4.26 17.57 -5.50
C ASP A 109 -4.95 16.19 -5.54
N GLN A 110 -6.22 16.09 -5.14
CA GLN A 110 -6.96 14.84 -5.01
C GLN A 110 -7.90 14.56 -6.19
N ASP A 111 -8.14 13.27 -6.48
CA ASP A 111 -9.08 12.82 -7.51
C ASP A 111 -10.52 12.80 -6.95
N PRO A 112 -11.56 13.17 -7.72
CA PRO A 112 -12.96 13.08 -7.27
C PRO A 112 -13.36 11.72 -6.69
N LEU A 113 -12.80 10.60 -7.19
CA LEU A 113 -13.04 9.26 -6.64
C LEU A 113 -12.48 9.06 -5.23
N SER A 114 -11.43 9.80 -4.86
CA SER A 114 -10.85 9.79 -3.51
C SER A 114 -11.58 10.70 -2.52
N LEU A 115 -12.52 11.52 -3.01
CA LEU A 115 -13.31 12.48 -2.24
C LEU A 115 -14.77 12.01 -2.05
N SER A 116 -15.23 11.01 -2.79
CA SER A 116 -16.58 10.45 -2.65
C SER A 116 -16.70 9.60 -1.39
N THR A 117 -17.56 10.01 -0.47
CA THR A 117 -17.94 9.23 0.72
C THR A 117 -19.28 8.55 0.45
N GLU A 118 -19.23 7.33 -0.08
CA GLU A 118 -20.34 6.36 -0.03
C GLU A 118 -19.90 5.13 0.77
#